data_AF-A0A1F7HYC9-F1
#
_entry.id   AF-A0A1F7HYC9-F1
#
_cell.length_a   1.000
_cell.length_b   1.000
_cell.length_c   1.000
_cell.angle_alpha   90.00
_cell.angle_beta   90.00
_cell.angle_gamma   90.00
#
_symmetry.space_group_name_H-M   'P 1'
#
loop_
_entity.id
_entity.type
_entity.pdbx_description
1 polymer ?
#
loop_
_entity_poly.entity_id
_entity_poly.type
_entity_poly.pdbx_seq_one_letter_code
_entity_poly.pdbx_strand_id
1 'polypeptide(L)'
;MIDIVNSVIFTTFNRVIDYLPNFFGGLAILIFGIFLATLLKKVLVTFFNFIRLDDLFQKTKLITKQEVKIWLEVLTEIIRWSVIILFLTPTLEVWYFSRATVVISQFILYLPNIIVAVIISFVGLIASNLGYDIVKHSVKTIGATSANTLSVFTKWLILFFTILVVLNQLGVAQDLVRILFTGIVAMVALAGGLAFGLGGREIAKDMLGELKKKFK
;
A
#
# COMPACT_ATOMS: atom_id res chain seq x y z
N MET A 1 -22.32 -58.17 -9.12
CA MET A 1 -21.05 -57.42 -9.30
C MET A 1 -21.08 -56.55 -10.54
N ILE A 2 -21.51 -57.06 -11.71
CA ILE A 2 -21.59 -56.28 -12.97
C ILE A 2 -22.56 -55.08 -12.86
N ASP A 3 -23.70 -55.22 -12.17
CA ASP A 3 -24.67 -54.12 -12.01
C ASP A 3 -24.17 -52.98 -11.11
N ILE A 4 -23.31 -53.31 -10.14
CA ILE A 4 -22.65 -52.33 -9.26
C ILE A 4 -21.60 -51.55 -10.06
N VAL A 5 -20.83 -52.22 -10.91
CA VAL A 5 -19.84 -51.56 -11.78
C VAL A 5 -20.53 -50.67 -12.81
N ASN A 6 -21.59 -51.15 -13.45
CA ASN A 6 -22.34 -50.35 -14.42
C ASN A 6 -22.99 -49.13 -13.76
N SER A 7 -23.62 -49.27 -12.59
CA SER A 7 -24.21 -48.11 -11.89
C SER A 7 -23.17 -47.08 -11.46
N VAL A 8 -21.97 -47.49 -11.04
CA VAL A 8 -20.86 -46.56 -10.73
C VAL A 8 -20.36 -45.83 -11.98
N ILE A 9 -20.27 -46.51 -13.12
CA ILE A 9 -19.87 -45.90 -14.40
C ILE A 9 -20.92 -44.89 -14.88
N PHE A 10 -22.20 -45.28 -14.91
CA PHE A 10 -23.29 -44.39 -15.34
C PHE A 10 -23.45 -43.18 -14.42
N THR A 11 -23.34 -43.36 -13.09
CA THR A 11 -23.42 -42.23 -12.15
C THR A 11 -22.23 -41.28 -12.28
N THR A 12 -21.01 -41.78 -12.54
CA THR A 12 -19.84 -40.93 -12.77
C THR A 12 -19.95 -40.19 -14.10
N PHE A 13 -20.43 -40.86 -15.16
CA PHE A 13 -20.64 -40.25 -16.46
C PHE A 13 -21.72 -39.16 -16.42
N ASN A 14 -22.84 -39.41 -15.75
CA ASN A 14 -23.89 -38.41 -15.55
C ASN A 14 -23.39 -37.21 -14.76
N ARG A 15 -22.58 -37.41 -13.71
CA ARG A 15 -21.94 -36.30 -12.97
C ARG A 15 -21.05 -35.43 -13.86
N VAL A 16 -20.34 -36.02 -14.81
CA VAL A 16 -19.52 -35.25 -15.78
C VAL A 16 -20.42 -34.44 -16.71
N ILE A 17 -21.50 -35.02 -17.22
CA ILE A 17 -22.46 -34.32 -18.08
C ILE A 17 -23.14 -33.18 -17.31
N ASP A 18 -23.52 -33.40 -16.06
CA ASP A 18 -24.16 -32.39 -15.21
C ASP A 18 -23.20 -31.24 -14.84
N TYR A 19 -21.88 -31.48 -14.91
CA TYR A 19 -20.87 -30.45 -14.70
C TYR A 19 -20.65 -29.55 -15.92
N LEU A 20 -20.93 -30.02 -17.15
CA LEU A 20 -20.72 -29.24 -18.38
C LEU A 20 -21.47 -27.87 -18.35
N PRO A 21 -22.77 -27.81 -18.02
CA PRO A 21 -23.48 -26.54 -17.91
C PRO A 21 -22.85 -25.57 -16.91
N ASN A 22 -22.44 -26.08 -15.74
CA ASN A 22 -21.79 -25.29 -14.70
C ASN A 22 -20.40 -24.81 -15.14
N PHE A 23 -19.65 -25.66 -15.85
CA PHE A 23 -18.36 -25.29 -16.41
C PHE A 23 -18.48 -24.07 -17.34
N PHE A 24 -19.40 -24.14 -18.31
CA PHE A 24 -19.66 -23.03 -19.23
C PHE A 24 -20.27 -21.80 -18.54
N GLY A 25 -21.13 -22.00 -17.52
CA GLY A 25 -21.66 -20.91 -16.70
C GLY A 25 -20.57 -20.13 -15.99
N GLY A 26 -19.65 -20.81 -15.30
CA GLY A 26 -18.50 -20.17 -14.67
C GLY A 26 -17.57 -19.50 -15.68
N LEU A 27 -17.33 -20.13 -16.83
CA LEU A 27 -16.52 -19.55 -17.91
C LEU A 27 -17.14 -18.25 -18.45
N ALA A 28 -18.47 -18.20 -18.62
CA ALA A 28 -19.18 -16.99 -19.03
C ALA A 28 -19.05 -15.86 -17.99
N ILE A 29 -19.17 -16.17 -16.71
CA ILE A 29 -18.97 -15.21 -15.60
C ILE A 29 -17.55 -14.64 -15.64
N LEU A 30 -16.54 -15.50 -15.82
CA LEU A 30 -15.14 -15.06 -15.86
C LEU A 30 -14.86 -14.17 -17.07
N ILE A 31 -15.36 -14.54 -18.26
CA ILE A 31 -15.24 -13.71 -19.47
C ILE A 31 -15.89 -12.34 -19.26
N PHE A 32 -17.08 -12.31 -18.66
CA PHE A 32 -17.77 -11.07 -18.32
C PHE A 32 -16.95 -10.22 -17.33
N GLY A 33 -16.34 -10.84 -16.32
CA GLY A 33 -15.45 -10.17 -15.38
C GLY A 33 -14.23 -9.53 -16.05
N ILE A 34 -13.58 -10.24 -16.98
CA ILE A 34 -12.43 -9.72 -17.74
C ILE A 34 -12.86 -8.55 -18.64
N PHE A 35 -14.02 -8.66 -19.28
CA PHE A 35 -14.60 -7.59 -20.09
C PHE A 35 -14.85 -6.34 -19.24
N LEU A 36 -15.52 -6.50 -18.09
CA LEU A 36 -15.84 -5.39 -17.19
C LEU A 36 -14.57 -4.76 -16.59
N ALA A 37 -13.58 -5.57 -16.20
CA ALA A 37 -12.30 -5.08 -15.70
C ALA A 37 -11.55 -4.24 -16.76
N THR A 38 -11.56 -4.70 -18.00
CA THR A 38 -10.92 -3.97 -19.12
C THR A 38 -11.65 -2.67 -19.43
N LEU A 39 -12.98 -2.68 -19.37
CA LEU A 39 -13.79 -1.47 -19.51
C LEU A 39 -13.48 -0.47 -18.39
N LEU A 40 -13.43 -0.93 -17.14
CA LEU A 40 -13.10 -0.09 -15.99
C LEU A 40 -11.70 0.51 -16.10
N LYS A 41 -10.69 -0.28 -16.51
CA LYS A 41 -9.33 0.23 -16.78
C LYS A 41 -9.36 1.37 -17.80
N LYS A 42 -10.08 1.22 -18.92
CA LYS A 42 -10.20 2.27 -19.94
C LYS A 42 -10.85 3.54 -19.37
N VAL A 43 -11.91 3.39 -18.58
CA VAL A 43 -12.59 4.52 -17.93
C VAL A 43 -11.65 5.24 -16.98
N LEU A 44 -10.93 4.52 -16.12
CA LEU A 44 -9.98 5.10 -15.16
C LEU A 44 -8.82 5.81 -15.86
N VAL A 45 -8.21 5.21 -16.88
CA VAL A 45 -7.14 5.85 -17.65
C VAL A 45 -7.65 7.12 -18.32
N THR A 46 -8.85 7.07 -18.92
CA THR A 46 -9.46 8.25 -19.56
C THR A 46 -9.74 9.35 -18.55
N PHE A 47 -10.24 8.98 -17.37
CA PHE A 47 -10.51 9.92 -16.27
C PHE A 47 -9.22 10.58 -15.77
N PHE A 48 -8.14 9.83 -15.56
CA PHE A 48 -6.86 10.39 -15.12
C PHE A 48 -6.24 11.32 -16.18
N ASN A 49 -6.37 10.97 -17.46
CA ASN A 49 -5.93 11.83 -18.56
C ASN A 49 -6.79 13.10 -18.67
N PHE A 50 -8.09 13.02 -18.40
CA PHE A 50 -9.01 14.15 -18.42
C PHE A 50 -8.66 15.20 -17.35
N ILE A 51 -8.28 14.76 -16.14
CA ILE A 51 -7.86 15.63 -15.04
C ILE A 51 -6.50 16.31 -15.33
N ARG A 52 -5.75 15.83 -16.33
CA ARG A 52 -4.39 16.30 -16.65
C ARG A 52 -3.48 16.31 -15.43
N LEU A 53 -3.49 15.21 -14.67
CA LEU A 53 -2.59 15.02 -13.52
C LEU A 53 -1.13 15.29 -13.91
N ASP A 54 -0.73 14.92 -15.13
CA ASP A 54 0.60 15.16 -15.67
C ASP A 54 1.00 16.66 -15.68
N ASP A 55 0.06 17.56 -15.96
CA ASP A 55 0.31 19.00 -16.02
C ASP A 55 0.30 19.64 -14.63
N LEU A 56 -0.42 19.06 -13.67
CA LEU A 56 -0.39 19.48 -12.27
C LEU A 56 0.97 19.19 -11.63
N PHE A 57 1.54 18.00 -11.88
CA PHE A 57 2.82 17.61 -11.31
C PHE A 57 4.03 18.17 -12.05
N GLN A 58 3.90 18.58 -13.33
CA GLN A 58 4.99 19.29 -14.01
C GLN A 58 5.36 20.61 -13.36
N LYS A 59 4.37 21.34 -12.82
CA LYS A 59 4.60 22.66 -12.22
C LYS A 59 5.44 22.58 -10.94
N THR A 60 5.39 21.46 -10.22
CA THR A 60 6.10 21.31 -8.96
C THR A 60 7.56 20.90 -9.14
N LYS A 61 7.97 20.40 -10.32
CA LYS A 61 9.30 19.80 -10.60
C LYS A 61 9.69 18.63 -9.68
N LEU A 62 8.77 18.20 -8.82
CA LEU A 62 9.01 17.13 -7.83
C LEU A 62 8.90 15.74 -8.46
N ILE A 63 8.16 15.58 -9.56
CA ILE A 63 7.95 14.31 -10.24
C ILE A 63 7.93 14.55 -11.77
N THR A 64 8.50 13.61 -12.51
CA THR A 64 8.50 13.63 -13.98
C THR A 64 7.19 13.11 -14.57
N LYS A 65 6.82 13.55 -15.78
CA LYS A 65 5.64 13.02 -16.50
C LYS A 65 5.67 11.50 -16.66
N GLN A 66 6.87 10.94 -16.86
CA GLN A 66 7.05 9.51 -17.02
C GLN A 66 6.74 8.74 -15.72
N GLU A 67 7.20 9.24 -14.57
CA GLU A 67 6.89 8.64 -13.26
C GLU A 67 5.38 8.68 -12.96
N VAL A 68 4.69 9.80 -13.25
CA VAL A 68 3.22 9.88 -13.09
C VAL A 68 2.53 8.84 -13.97
N LYS A 69 2.91 8.75 -15.25
CA LYS A 69 2.30 7.80 -16.19
C LYS A 69 2.51 6.34 -15.75
N ILE A 70 3.72 5.98 -15.35
CA ILE A 70 4.03 4.63 -14.83
C ILE A 70 3.17 4.34 -13.60
N TRP A 71 3.04 5.31 -12.69
CA TRP A 71 2.28 5.10 -11.47
C TRP A 71 0.78 4.93 -11.72
N LEU A 72 0.19 5.75 -12.61
CA LEU A 72 -1.20 5.61 -13.04
C LEU A 72 -1.45 4.26 -13.74
N GLU A 73 -0.49 3.80 -14.54
CA GLU A 73 -0.55 2.48 -15.19
C GLU A 73 -0.54 1.36 -14.15
N VAL A 74 0.36 1.41 -13.16
CA VAL A 74 0.40 0.44 -12.05
C VAL A 74 -0.92 0.43 -11.27
N LEU A 75 -1.44 1.61 -10.90
CA LEU A 75 -2.70 1.71 -10.16
C LEU A 75 -3.88 1.12 -10.96
N THR A 76 -4.01 1.50 -12.23
CA THR A 76 -5.12 1.04 -13.08
C THR A 76 -5.02 -0.46 -13.39
N GLU A 77 -3.81 -0.99 -13.52
CA GLU A 77 -3.59 -2.43 -13.70
C GLU A 77 -3.94 -3.22 -12.44
N ILE A 78 -3.60 -2.72 -11.26
CA ILE A 78 -3.99 -3.32 -9.97
C ILE A 78 -5.51 -3.32 -9.80
N ILE A 79 -6.20 -2.24 -10.18
CA ILE A 79 -7.66 -2.18 -10.13
C ILE A 79 -8.26 -3.18 -11.14
N ARG A 80 -7.69 -3.31 -12.35
CA ARG A 80 -8.14 -4.30 -13.34
C ARG A 80 -8.06 -5.72 -12.78
N TRP A 81 -6.92 -6.10 -12.21
CA TRP A 81 -6.74 -7.42 -11.60
C TRP A 81 -7.64 -7.63 -10.39
N SER A 82 -7.83 -6.59 -9.57
CA SER A 82 -8.78 -6.61 -8.45
C SER A 82 -10.17 -7.01 -8.92
N VAL A 83 -10.68 -6.39 -9.99
CA VAL A 83 -11.99 -6.73 -10.56
C VAL A 83 -12.03 -8.16 -11.08
N ILE A 84 -11.00 -8.63 -11.78
CA ILE A 84 -10.94 -10.02 -12.25
C ILE A 84 -11.04 -11.00 -11.07
N ILE A 85 -10.30 -10.74 -9.99
CA ILE A 85 -10.33 -11.56 -8.78
C ILE A 85 -11.72 -11.53 -8.11
N LEU A 86 -12.41 -10.38 -8.12
CA LEU A 86 -13.79 -10.29 -7.62
C LEU A 86 -14.75 -11.21 -8.37
N PHE A 87 -14.62 -11.31 -9.71
CA PHE A 87 -15.44 -12.22 -10.53
C PHE A 87 -14.99 -13.68 -10.45
N LEU A 88 -13.81 -13.95 -9.90
CA LEU A 88 -13.34 -15.31 -9.68
C LEU A 88 -14.17 -16.01 -8.59
N THR A 89 -14.64 -15.30 -7.56
CA THR A 89 -15.50 -15.87 -6.50
C THR A 89 -16.77 -16.54 -7.04
N PRO A 90 -17.67 -15.84 -7.77
CA PRO A 90 -18.86 -16.48 -8.33
C PRO A 90 -18.50 -17.56 -9.36
N THR A 91 -17.40 -17.40 -10.11
CA THR A 91 -16.90 -18.44 -11.04
C THR A 91 -16.58 -19.74 -10.29
N LEU A 92 -15.85 -19.65 -9.17
CA LEU A 92 -15.47 -20.79 -8.34
C LEU A 92 -16.67 -21.41 -7.62
N GLU A 93 -17.66 -20.60 -7.24
CA GLU A 93 -18.92 -21.09 -6.66
C GLU A 93 -19.71 -21.94 -7.67
N VAL A 94 -19.84 -21.49 -8.92
CA VAL A 94 -20.49 -22.28 -9.98
C VAL A 94 -19.72 -23.57 -10.26
N TRP A 95 -18.39 -23.55 -10.16
CA TRP A 95 -17.56 -24.75 -10.31
C TRP A 95 -17.50 -25.63 -9.05
N TYR A 96 -18.21 -25.27 -7.98
CA TYR A 96 -18.24 -25.98 -6.69
C TYR A 96 -16.87 -26.09 -5.99
N PHE A 97 -15.96 -25.14 -6.22
CA PHE A 97 -14.63 -25.11 -5.60
C PHE A 97 -14.63 -24.36 -4.27
N SER A 98 -15.40 -24.85 -3.29
CA SER A 98 -15.64 -24.15 -2.00
C SER A 98 -14.36 -23.76 -1.26
N ARG A 99 -13.32 -24.60 -1.29
CA ARG A 99 -12.03 -24.29 -0.65
C ARG A 99 -11.31 -23.13 -1.33
N ALA A 100 -11.32 -23.10 -2.67
CA ALA A 100 -10.72 -22.01 -3.44
C ALA A 100 -11.50 -20.71 -3.25
N THR A 101 -12.84 -20.77 -3.22
CA THR A 101 -13.70 -19.60 -2.97
C THR A 101 -13.36 -18.93 -1.64
N VAL A 102 -13.17 -19.69 -0.56
CA VAL A 102 -12.79 -19.12 0.75
C VAL A 102 -11.44 -18.39 0.69
N VAL A 103 -10.44 -18.99 0.04
CA VAL A 103 -9.12 -18.37 -0.11
C VAL A 103 -9.20 -17.08 -0.93
N ILE A 104 -9.93 -17.10 -2.05
CA ILE A 104 -10.10 -15.90 -2.90
C ILE A 104 -10.86 -14.80 -2.15
N SER A 105 -11.91 -15.14 -1.40
CA SER A 105 -12.66 -14.18 -0.58
C SER A 105 -11.78 -13.51 0.48
N GLN A 106 -10.85 -14.25 1.10
CA GLN A 106 -9.86 -13.65 2.01
C GLN A 106 -8.89 -12.73 1.27
N PHE A 107 -8.44 -13.10 0.08
CA PHE A 107 -7.60 -12.25 -0.78
C PHE A 107 -8.31 -10.96 -1.21
N ILE A 108 -9.63 -11.00 -1.46
CA ILE A 108 -10.42 -9.82 -1.82
C ILE A 108 -10.37 -8.76 -0.72
N LEU A 109 -10.43 -9.16 0.56
CA LEU A 109 -10.33 -8.25 1.70
C LEU A 109 -8.97 -7.54 1.77
N TYR A 110 -7.95 -8.08 1.12
CA TYR A 110 -6.61 -7.51 1.05
C TYR A 110 -6.42 -6.55 -0.15
N LEU A 111 -7.28 -6.60 -1.18
CA LEU A 111 -7.19 -5.72 -2.36
C LEU A 111 -7.26 -4.22 -2.01
N PRO A 112 -8.13 -3.74 -1.10
CA PRO A 112 -8.14 -2.34 -0.69
C PRO A 112 -6.79 -1.89 -0.12
N ASN A 113 -6.13 -2.76 0.65
CA ASN A 113 -4.83 -2.46 1.23
C ASN A 113 -3.74 -2.30 0.17
N ILE A 114 -3.75 -3.13 -0.88
CA ILE A 114 -2.82 -2.99 -2.02
C ILE A 114 -3.02 -1.62 -2.70
N ILE A 115 -4.26 -1.21 -2.94
CA ILE A 115 -4.56 0.09 -3.56
C ILE A 115 -4.04 1.24 -2.69
N VAL A 116 -4.27 1.18 -1.38
CA VAL A 116 -3.76 2.18 -0.43
C VAL A 116 -2.23 2.19 -0.41
N ALA A 117 -1.57 1.02 -0.43
CA ALA A 117 -0.12 0.90 -0.45
C ALA A 117 0.50 1.58 -1.69
N VAL A 118 -0.13 1.42 -2.86
CA VAL A 118 0.27 2.09 -4.10
C VAL A 118 0.16 3.60 -3.93
N ILE A 119 -0.96 4.10 -3.40
CA ILE A 119 -1.21 5.54 -3.14
C ILE A 119 -0.16 6.11 -2.19
N ILE A 120 0.11 5.43 -1.08
CA ILE A 120 1.13 5.84 -0.12
C ILE A 120 2.51 5.87 -0.77
N SER A 121 2.84 4.89 -1.62
CA SER A 121 4.10 4.86 -2.35
C SER A 121 4.26 6.11 -3.24
N PHE A 122 3.21 6.53 -3.93
CA PHE A 122 3.22 7.76 -4.74
C PHE A 122 3.46 9.01 -3.91
N VAL A 123 2.66 9.16 -2.85
CA VAL A 123 2.73 10.32 -1.96
C VAL A 123 4.09 10.38 -1.29
N GLY A 124 4.65 9.24 -0.88
CA GLY A 124 5.99 9.15 -0.31
C GLY A 124 7.09 9.50 -1.30
N LEU A 125 6.95 9.14 -2.58
CA LEU A 125 7.88 9.61 -3.63
C LEU A 125 7.84 11.14 -3.75
N ILE A 126 6.64 11.75 -3.84
CA ILE A 126 6.47 13.21 -3.86
C ILE A 126 7.10 13.85 -2.62
N ALA A 127 6.77 13.33 -1.44
CA ALA A 127 7.26 13.83 -0.17
C ALA A 127 8.80 13.74 -0.08
N SER A 128 9.40 12.67 -0.61
CA SER A 128 10.85 12.50 -0.60
C SER A 128 11.57 13.50 -1.50
N ASN A 129 11.00 13.81 -2.66
CA ASN A 129 11.55 14.81 -3.57
C ASN A 129 11.33 16.24 -3.03
N LEU A 130 10.18 16.50 -2.43
CA LEU A 130 9.92 17.77 -1.76
C LEU A 130 10.88 17.99 -0.59
N GLY A 131 11.09 16.97 0.24
CA GLY A 131 12.05 17.01 1.34
C GLY A 131 13.49 17.25 0.86
N TYR A 132 13.89 16.59 -0.23
CA TYR A 132 15.18 16.84 -0.88
C TYR A 132 15.34 18.30 -1.28
N ASP A 133 14.35 18.88 -1.98
CA ASP A 133 14.43 20.26 -2.47
C ASP A 133 14.41 21.27 -1.32
N ILE A 134 13.51 21.10 -0.35
CA ILE A 134 13.44 21.98 0.83
C ILE A 134 14.79 22.03 1.54
N VAL A 135 15.39 20.87 1.82
CA VAL A 135 16.69 20.80 2.50
C VAL A 135 17.78 21.41 1.62
N LYS A 136 17.84 21.04 0.34
CA LYS A 136 18.85 21.55 -0.60
C LYS A 136 18.84 23.07 -0.70
N HIS A 137 17.65 23.68 -0.66
CA HIS A 137 17.48 25.12 -0.71
C HIS A 137 17.76 25.80 0.63
N SER A 138 17.46 25.14 1.75
CA SER A 138 17.65 25.69 3.10
C SER A 138 19.11 25.74 3.55
N VAL A 139 19.94 24.77 3.14
CA VAL A 139 21.34 24.67 3.58
C VAL A 139 22.36 25.10 2.52
N LYS A 140 21.95 25.85 1.49
CA LYS A 140 22.85 26.34 0.43
C LYS A 140 24.03 27.17 0.95
N THR A 141 23.85 27.83 2.09
CA THR A 141 24.84 28.70 2.73
C THR A 141 26.00 27.95 3.39
N ILE A 142 25.86 26.64 3.61
CA ILE A 142 26.83 25.80 4.35
C ILE A 142 27.79 25.06 3.39
N GLY A 143 27.71 25.34 2.09
CA GLY A 143 28.53 24.75 1.03
C GLY A 143 27.80 23.65 0.23
N ALA A 144 28.12 23.57 -1.07
CA ALA A 144 27.39 22.73 -2.04
C ALA A 144 27.45 21.22 -1.72
N THR A 145 28.59 20.73 -1.25
CA THR A 145 28.78 19.32 -0.90
C THR A 145 27.94 18.93 0.31
N SER A 146 28.02 19.70 1.40
CA SER A 146 27.24 19.48 2.62
C SER A 146 25.74 19.57 2.36
N ALA A 147 25.32 20.54 1.54
CA ALA A 147 23.93 20.68 1.13
C ALA A 147 23.41 19.45 0.38
N ASN A 148 24.19 18.92 -0.57
CA ASN A 148 23.78 17.73 -1.32
C ASN A 148 23.71 16.48 -0.43
N THR A 149 24.72 16.23 0.41
CA THR A 149 24.75 15.08 1.32
C THR A 149 23.53 15.07 2.25
N LEU A 150 23.22 16.21 2.87
CA LEU A 150 22.08 16.30 3.78
C LEU A 150 20.75 16.10 3.05
N SER A 151 20.61 16.67 1.85
CA SER A 151 19.39 16.53 1.05
C SER A 151 19.16 15.08 0.61
N VAL A 152 20.21 14.39 0.18
CA VAL A 152 20.15 12.96 -0.18
C VAL A 152 19.79 12.12 1.04
N PHE A 153 20.38 12.41 2.20
CA PHE A 153 20.04 11.73 3.44
C PHE A 153 18.55 11.91 3.80
N THR A 154 18.02 13.13 3.70
CA THR A 154 16.59 13.41 3.93
C THR A 154 15.70 12.63 2.97
N LYS A 155 16.05 12.58 1.68
CA LYS A 155 15.29 11.81 0.68
C LYS A 155 15.22 10.33 1.05
N TRP A 156 16.37 9.73 1.36
CA TRP A 156 16.45 8.32 1.75
C TRP A 156 15.70 8.03 3.04
N LEU A 157 15.73 8.94 4.00
CA LEU A 157 14.99 8.82 5.25
C LEU A 157 13.47 8.78 4.99
N ILE A 158 12.94 9.69 4.18
CA ILE A 158 11.52 9.71 3.82
C ILE A 158 11.12 8.44 3.05
N LEU A 159 11.95 7.99 2.10
CA LEU A 159 11.69 6.76 1.35
C LEU A 159 11.70 5.53 2.27
N PHE A 160 12.65 5.45 3.20
CA PHE A 160 12.72 4.38 4.18
C PHE A 160 11.43 4.28 5.00
N PHE A 161 10.96 5.41 5.56
CA PHE A 161 9.69 5.42 6.31
C PHE A 161 8.48 5.12 5.41
N THR A 162 8.47 5.62 4.18
CA THR A 162 7.41 5.30 3.20
C THR A 162 7.33 3.79 2.97
N ILE A 163 8.46 3.13 2.76
CA ILE A 163 8.53 1.68 2.56
C ILE A 163 8.00 0.94 3.80
N LEU A 164 8.36 1.37 5.01
CA LEU A 164 7.82 0.77 6.23
C LEU A 164 6.30 0.87 6.31
N VAL A 165 5.73 2.04 5.99
CA VAL A 165 4.27 2.23 5.97
C VAL A 165 3.62 1.34 4.90
N VAL A 166 4.22 1.26 3.71
CA VAL A 166 3.74 0.40 2.61
C VAL A 166 3.77 -1.07 3.01
N LEU A 167 4.85 -1.55 3.64
CA LEU A 167 4.96 -2.93 4.12
C LEU A 167 3.91 -3.24 5.18
N ASN A 168 3.66 -2.32 6.10
CA ASN A 168 2.61 -2.45 7.10
C ASN A 168 1.22 -2.52 6.43
N GLN A 169 0.94 -1.65 5.47
CA GLN A 169 -0.32 -1.67 4.72
C GLN A 169 -0.50 -3.01 3.98
N LEU A 170 0.57 -3.52 3.39
CA LEU A 170 0.61 -4.83 2.73
C LEU A 170 0.57 -6.01 3.72
N GLY A 171 0.40 -5.81 5.03
CA GLY A 171 0.32 -6.94 5.96
C GLY A 171 1.65 -7.70 6.11
N VAL A 172 2.75 -7.19 5.55
CA VAL A 172 4.04 -7.88 5.56
C VAL A 172 4.73 -7.58 6.89
N ALA A 173 4.82 -8.61 7.73
CA ALA A 173 5.50 -8.54 9.02
C ALA A 173 5.08 -7.30 9.85
N GLN A 174 3.76 -7.03 9.93
CA GLN A 174 3.21 -5.84 10.59
C GLN A 174 3.73 -5.66 12.02
N ASP A 175 3.88 -6.76 12.76
CA ASP A 175 4.41 -6.73 14.12
C ASP A 175 5.88 -6.32 14.15
N LEU A 176 6.71 -6.83 13.24
CA LEU A 176 8.11 -6.40 13.12
C LEU A 176 8.20 -4.91 12.79
N VAL A 177 7.42 -4.44 11.80
CA VAL A 177 7.39 -3.02 11.43
C VAL A 177 6.94 -2.16 12.62
N ARG A 178 5.89 -2.57 13.33
CA ARG A 178 5.39 -1.88 14.53
C ARG A 178 6.45 -1.82 15.64
N ILE A 179 7.14 -2.94 15.91
CA ILE A 179 8.20 -3.01 16.91
C ILE A 179 9.36 -2.10 16.53
N LEU A 180 9.82 -2.13 15.28
CA LEU A 180 10.90 -1.26 14.80
C LEU A 180 10.54 0.22 14.92
N PHE A 181 9.34 0.59 14.49
CA PHE A 181 8.87 1.97 14.60
C PHE A 181 8.76 2.42 16.06
N THR A 182 8.15 1.59 16.92
CA THR A 182 8.04 1.85 18.36
C THR A 182 9.42 1.97 19.00
N GLY A 183 10.38 1.11 18.62
CA GLY A 183 11.75 1.13 19.12
C GLY A 183 12.49 2.42 18.76
N ILE A 184 12.37 2.89 17.52
CA ILE A 184 12.96 4.17 17.09
C ILE A 184 12.33 5.34 17.86
N VAL A 185 11.00 5.38 17.96
CA VAL A 185 10.30 6.44 18.68
C VAL A 185 10.67 6.43 20.17
N ALA A 186 10.74 5.25 20.79
CA ALA A 186 11.15 5.09 22.17
C ALA A 186 12.61 5.55 22.37
N MET A 187 13.53 5.20 21.46
CA MET A 187 14.91 5.65 21.50
C MET A 187 15.00 7.19 21.47
N VAL A 188 14.28 7.84 20.55
CA VAL A 188 14.28 9.31 20.44
C VAL A 188 13.62 9.95 21.65
N ALA A 189 12.51 9.40 22.14
CA ALA A 189 11.82 9.89 23.33
C ALA A 189 12.70 9.79 24.59
N LEU A 190 13.41 8.67 24.76
CA LEU A 190 14.35 8.47 25.87
C LEU A 190 15.57 9.39 25.74
N ALA A 191 16.20 9.45 24.57
CA ALA A 191 17.36 10.30 24.33
C ALA A 191 17.02 11.78 24.56
N GLY A 192 15.91 12.25 23.98
CA GLY A 192 15.40 13.60 24.17
C GLY A 192 15.02 13.87 25.62
N GLY A 193 14.24 12.98 26.23
CA GLY A 193 13.81 13.08 27.63
C GLY A 193 15.00 13.15 28.60
N LEU A 194 16.04 12.34 28.37
CA LEU A 194 17.27 12.38 29.16
C LEU A 194 18.08 13.66 28.91
N ALA A 195 18.21 14.10 27.65
CA ALA A 195 18.93 15.33 27.32
C ALA A 195 18.27 16.56 27.98
N PHE A 196 16.95 16.69 27.89
CA PHE A 196 16.21 17.77 28.54
C PHE A 196 16.17 17.63 30.07
N GLY A 197 15.99 16.41 30.58
CA GLY A 197 15.92 16.16 32.03
C GLY A 197 17.26 16.44 32.73
N LEU A 198 18.38 16.02 32.13
CA LEU A 198 19.71 16.28 32.67
C LEU A 198 20.14 17.73 32.43
N GLY A 199 19.88 18.29 31.25
CA GLY A 199 20.25 19.67 30.90
C GLY A 199 19.40 20.75 31.60
N GLY A 200 18.12 20.47 31.88
CA GLY A 200 17.19 21.39 32.55
C GLY A 200 17.18 21.27 34.09
N ARG A 201 18.03 20.40 34.65
CA ARG A 201 18.04 20.08 36.09
C ARG A 201 18.22 21.31 36.99
N GLU A 202 19.12 22.22 36.61
CA GLU A 202 19.40 23.43 37.38
C GLU A 202 18.24 24.42 37.32
N ILE A 203 17.69 24.66 36.13
CA ILE A 203 16.53 25.52 35.93
C ILE A 203 15.33 25.02 36.74
N ALA A 204 15.06 23.71 36.71
CA ALA A 204 14.00 23.10 37.50
C ALA A 204 14.24 23.28 39.01
N LYS A 205 15.49 23.15 39.47
CA LYS A 205 15.88 23.36 40.87
C LYS A 205 15.62 24.81 41.32
N ASP A 206 15.96 25.78 40.48
CA ASP A 206 15.79 27.20 40.77
C ASP A 206 14.30 27.60 40.82
N MET A 207 13.50 27.16 39.84
CA MET A 207 12.05 27.41 39.81
C MET A 207 11.33 26.82 41.04
N LEU A 208 11.68 25.60 41.44
CA LEU A 208 11.14 24.97 42.65
C LEU A 208 11.58 25.71 43.91
N GLY A 209 12.80 26.26 43.92
CA GLY A 209 13.32 27.09 45.00
C GLY A 209 12.54 28.39 45.18
N GLU A 210 12.23 29.09 44.09
CA GLU A 210 11.43 30.33 44.11
C GLU A 210 9.98 30.07 44.54
N LEU A 211 9.35 29.02 44.01
CA LEU A 211 8.01 28.61 44.44
C LEU A 211 7.98 28.33 45.94
N LYS A 212 8.95 27.58 46.47
CA LYS A 212 9.06 27.30 47.91
C LYS A 212 9.22 28.57 48.75
N LYS A 213 9.88 29.61 48.24
CA LYS A 213 9.99 30.92 48.90
C LYS A 213 8.70 31.73 48.85
N LYS A 214 7.90 31.62 47.77
CA LYS A 214 6.63 32.35 47.62
C LYS A 214 5.50 31.80 48.50
N PHE A 215 5.52 30.51 48.80
CA PHE A 215 4.51 29.84 49.64
C PHE A 215 4.90 29.78 51.13
N LYS A 216 5.94 30.51 51.53
CA LYS A 216 6.43 30.61 52.91
C LYS A 216 6.42 32.06 53.35
#